data_AF-A0A9W6W2G2-F1
#
_entry.id   AF-A0A9W6W2G2-F1
#
_cell.length_a   1.000
_cell.length_b   1.000
_cell.length_c   1.000
_cell.angle_alpha   90.00
_cell.angle_beta   90.00
_cell.angle_gamma   90.00
#
_symmetry.space_group_name_H-M   'P 1'
#
loop_
_entity.id
_entity.type
_entity.pdbx_description
1 polymer ?
#
loop_
_entity_poly.entity_id
_entity_poly.type
_entity_poly.pdbx_seq_one_letter_code
_entity_poly.pdbx_strand_id
1 'polypeptide(L)'
;MLERSESDTDLEKHLDSIHWFMERGDKQRASLAARAGTLVSANTLIVAGVAAFSTYHKPSVETIVGLLIVLLFILVSTFSAIRVLLNVREFARFNEEGLPSTLTYNSKFTLDRAKSYQEFRELFMTQTLEERVDSALVELWRNLRIQQFRYSWLRIAITWFTLAMGASIALVAILVISR
;
A
#
# COMPACT_ATOMS: atom_id res chain seq x y z
N MET A 1 -42.32 -11.90 19.99
CA MET A 1 -42.00 -11.49 18.60
C MET A 1 -42.00 -9.99 18.62
N LEU A 2 -40.84 -9.39 18.91
CA LEU A 2 -40.68 -7.95 19.07
C LEU A 2 -40.58 -7.32 17.68
N GLU A 3 -41.33 -6.24 17.45
CA GLU A 3 -41.14 -5.33 16.32
C GLU A 3 -39.68 -4.91 16.29
N ARG A 4 -38.91 -5.53 15.40
CA ARG A 4 -37.59 -5.03 15.04
C ARG A 4 -37.84 -3.67 14.38
N SER A 5 -37.34 -2.61 15.02
CA SER A 5 -37.50 -1.25 14.53
C SER A 5 -36.99 -1.17 13.09
N GLU A 6 -37.76 -0.55 12.19
CA GLU A 6 -37.34 -0.32 10.79
C GLU A 6 -35.94 0.31 10.72
N SER A 7 -35.61 1.15 11.71
CA SER A 7 -34.28 1.76 11.91
C SER A 7 -33.14 0.74 12.10
N ASP A 8 -33.35 -0.33 12.88
CA ASP A 8 -32.32 -1.35 13.09
C ASP A 8 -32.05 -2.11 11.79
N THR A 9 -33.10 -2.32 11.00
CA THR A 9 -33.03 -3.00 9.71
C THR A 9 -32.23 -2.17 8.69
N ASP A 10 -32.34 -0.85 8.74
CA ASP A 10 -31.58 0.04 7.88
C ASP A 10 -30.12 0.21 8.32
N LEU A 11 -29.86 0.23 9.63
CA LEU A 11 -28.49 0.21 10.16
C LEU A 11 -27.75 -1.10 9.79
N GLU A 12 -28.45 -2.24 9.81
CA GLU A 12 -27.90 -3.52 9.35
C GLU A 12 -27.51 -3.47 7.86
N LYS A 13 -28.36 -2.92 6.99
CA LYS A 13 -28.02 -2.74 5.56
C LYS A 13 -26.82 -1.83 5.35
N HIS A 14 -26.71 -0.74 6.13
CA HIS A 14 -25.56 0.14 6.08
C HIS A 14 -24.29 -0.59 6.51
N LEU A 15 -24.35 -1.36 7.58
CA LEU A 15 -23.23 -2.16 8.07
C LEU A 15 -22.76 -3.18 7.03
N ASP A 16 -23.70 -3.90 6.41
CA ASP A 16 -23.42 -4.85 5.32
C ASP A 16 -22.76 -4.16 4.13
N SER A 17 -23.25 -2.97 3.76
CA SER A 17 -22.66 -2.16 2.69
C SER A 17 -21.22 -1.76 3.01
N ILE A 18 -20.96 -1.33 4.25
CA ILE A 18 -19.61 -0.95 4.71
C ILE A 18 -18.68 -2.18 4.69
N HIS A 19 -19.14 -3.34 5.15
CA HIS A 19 -18.38 -4.59 5.10
C HIS A 19 -18.02 -4.98 3.66
N TRP A 20 -18.97 -4.86 2.74
CA TRP A 20 -18.71 -5.08 1.31
C TRP A 20 -17.63 -4.14 0.77
N PHE A 21 -17.67 -2.85 1.11
CA PHE A 21 -16.63 -1.89 0.71
C PHE A 21 -15.27 -2.21 1.32
N MET A 22 -15.22 -2.64 2.59
CA MET A 22 -13.97 -3.04 3.24
C MET A 22 -13.36 -4.29 2.57
N GLU A 23 -14.16 -5.31 2.30
CA GLU A 23 -13.70 -6.53 1.61
C GLU A 23 -13.16 -6.21 0.21
N ARG A 24 -13.86 -5.35 -0.53
CA ARG A 24 -13.40 -4.84 -1.81
C ARG A 24 -12.08 -4.06 -1.68
N GLY A 25 -11.96 -3.24 -0.65
CA GLY A 25 -10.74 -2.49 -0.33
C GLY A 25 -9.55 -3.41 -0.06
N ASP A 26 -9.74 -4.50 0.68
CA ASP A 26 -8.69 -5.49 0.94
C ASP A 26 -8.21 -6.20 -0.31
N LYS A 27 -9.12 -6.57 -1.21
CA LYS A 27 -8.76 -7.10 -2.54
C LYS A 27 -7.91 -6.10 -3.34
N GLN A 28 -8.24 -4.81 -3.27
CA GLN A 28 -7.46 -3.75 -3.93
C GLN A 28 -6.09 -3.56 -3.26
N ARG A 29 -6.00 -3.62 -1.93
CA ARG A 29 -4.73 -3.56 -1.20
C ARG A 29 -3.79 -4.72 -1.58
N ALA A 30 -4.32 -5.94 -1.65
CA ALA A 30 -3.57 -7.11 -2.09
C ALA A 30 -3.06 -6.94 -3.54
N SER A 31 -3.91 -6.42 -4.44
CA SER A 31 -3.52 -6.12 -5.82
C SER A 31 -2.40 -5.07 -5.91
N LEU A 32 -2.47 -4.00 -5.12
CA LEU A 32 -1.41 -2.97 -5.06
C LEU A 32 -0.10 -3.55 -4.53
N ALA A 33 -0.15 -4.38 -3.49
CA ALA A 33 1.04 -5.04 -2.94
C ALA A 33 1.68 -5.98 -3.96
N ALA A 34 0.88 -6.77 -4.68
CA ALA A 34 1.37 -7.65 -5.75
C ALA A 34 2.07 -6.86 -6.87
N ARG A 35 1.48 -5.72 -7.30
CA ARG A 35 2.08 -4.84 -8.31
C ARG A 35 3.39 -4.22 -7.81
N ALA A 36 3.43 -3.74 -6.57
CA ALA A 36 4.64 -3.20 -5.98
C ALA A 36 5.74 -4.27 -5.86
N GLY A 37 5.40 -5.48 -5.44
CA GLY A 37 6.33 -6.62 -5.40
C GLY A 37 6.89 -6.96 -6.77
N THR A 38 6.04 -7.01 -7.80
CA THR A 38 6.45 -7.22 -9.20
C THR A 38 7.44 -6.14 -9.66
N LEU A 39 7.18 -4.89 -9.30
CA LEU A 39 8.04 -3.76 -9.65
C LEU A 39 9.42 -3.86 -8.98
N VAL A 40 9.47 -4.27 -7.70
CA VAL A 40 10.73 -4.52 -7.00
C VAL A 40 11.53 -5.62 -7.70
N SER A 41 10.88 -6.73 -8.07
CA SER A 41 11.54 -7.81 -8.83
C SER A 41 12.06 -7.35 -10.18
N ALA A 42 11.28 -6.55 -10.92
CA ALA A 42 11.70 -5.99 -12.20
C ALA A 42 12.90 -5.04 -12.05
N ASN A 43 12.91 -4.20 -11.01
CA ASN A 43 14.05 -3.35 -10.67
C ASN A 43 15.31 -4.18 -10.42
N THR A 44 15.22 -5.28 -9.67
CA THR A 44 16.34 -6.20 -9.44
C THR A 44 16.91 -6.75 -10.74
N LEU A 45 16.05 -7.07 -11.72
CA LEU A 45 16.50 -7.55 -13.03
C LEU A 45 17.30 -6.47 -13.80
N ILE A 46 16.86 -5.21 -13.77
CA ILE A 46 17.60 -4.12 -14.41
C ILE A 46 18.95 -3.91 -13.71
N VAL A 47 19.00 -3.94 -12.37
CA VAL A 47 20.27 -3.84 -11.62
C VAL A 47 21.22 -4.98 -11.99
N ALA A 48 20.73 -6.22 -12.07
CA ALA A 48 21.54 -7.36 -12.49
C ALA A 48 22.05 -7.19 -13.92
N GLY A 49 21.21 -6.70 -14.83
CA GLY A 49 21.58 -6.39 -16.21
C GLY A 49 22.66 -5.30 -16.29
N VAL A 50 22.52 -4.23 -15.51
CA VAL A 50 23.53 -3.16 -15.38
C VAL A 50 24.85 -3.70 -14.85
N ALA A 51 24.81 -4.52 -13.79
CA ALA A 51 26.01 -5.12 -13.20
C ALA A 51 26.72 -6.03 -14.21
N ALA A 52 25.99 -6.91 -14.89
CA ALA A 52 26.54 -7.75 -15.95
C ALA A 52 27.08 -6.90 -17.11
N PHE A 53 26.37 -5.87 -17.54
CA PHE A 53 26.83 -4.99 -18.61
C PHE A 53 28.16 -4.32 -18.28
N SER A 54 28.32 -3.89 -17.01
CA SER A 54 29.53 -3.21 -16.52
C SER A 54 30.78 -4.11 -16.49
N THR A 55 30.62 -5.44 -16.42
CA THR A 55 31.76 -6.36 -16.46
C THR A 55 32.27 -6.61 -17.88
N TYR A 56 31.39 -6.52 -18.89
CA TYR A 56 31.77 -6.79 -20.29
C TYR A 56 32.31 -5.57 -21.04
N HIS A 57 32.01 -4.35 -20.60
CA HIS A 57 32.41 -3.11 -21.30
C HIS A 57 33.51 -2.37 -20.56
N LYS A 58 34.49 -1.84 -21.30
CA LYS A 58 35.49 -0.93 -20.74
C LYS A 58 34.78 0.35 -20.29
N PRO A 59 34.99 0.81 -19.04
CA PRO A 59 34.28 1.98 -18.54
C PRO A 59 34.76 3.23 -19.28
N SER A 60 33.86 3.87 -20.04
CA SER A 60 34.01 5.27 -20.43
C SER A 60 33.29 6.16 -19.42
N VAL A 61 33.67 7.44 -19.36
CA VAL A 61 32.99 8.41 -18.47
C VAL A 61 31.49 8.48 -18.79
N GLU A 62 31.13 8.46 -20.07
CA GLU A 62 29.75 8.46 -20.53
C GLU A 62 28.99 7.20 -20.07
N THR A 63 29.62 6.03 -20.12
CA THR A 63 29.00 4.78 -19.65
C THR A 63 28.75 4.82 -18.15
N ILE A 64 29.71 5.31 -17.37
CA ILE A 64 29.59 5.43 -15.91
C ILE A 64 28.44 6.38 -15.56
N VAL A 65 28.41 7.57 -16.17
CA VAL A 65 27.35 8.56 -15.91
C VAL A 65 25.98 8.00 -16.28
N GLY A 66 25.84 7.33 -17.44
CA GLY A 66 24.60 6.70 -17.85
C GLY A 66 24.12 5.62 -16.87
N LEU A 67 25.02 4.75 -16.40
CA LEU A 67 24.71 3.72 -15.42
C LEU A 67 24.28 4.31 -14.07
N LEU A 68 24.93 5.39 -13.61
CA LEU A 68 24.54 6.07 -12.37
C LEU A 68 23.13 6.67 -12.46
N ILE A 69 22.77 7.25 -13.61
CA ILE A 69 21.41 7.78 -13.84
C ILE A 69 20.38 6.64 -13.77
N VAL A 70 20.64 5.51 -14.43
CA VAL A 70 19.77 4.33 -14.38
C VAL A 70 19.60 3.83 -12.94
N LEU A 71 20.71 3.69 -12.20
CA LEU A 71 20.67 3.25 -10.81
C LEU A 71 19.90 4.21 -9.90
N LEU A 72 20.03 5.53 -10.12
CA LEU A 72 19.26 6.54 -9.40
C LEU A 72 17.75 6.37 -9.63
N PHE A 73 17.33 6.19 -10.89
CA PHE A 73 15.91 5.98 -11.21
C PHE A 73 15.37 4.68 -10.59
N ILE A 74 16.16 3.60 -10.63
CA ILE A 74 15.81 2.33 -9.98
C ILE A 74 15.69 2.50 -8.47
N LEU A 75 16.60 3.26 -7.83
CA LEU A 75 16.58 3.50 -6.40
C LEU A 75 15.28 4.23 -5.99
N VAL A 76 14.92 5.30 -6.69
CA VAL A 76 13.68 6.05 -6.43
C VAL A 76 12.44 5.19 -6.68
N SER A 77 12.43 4.41 -7.77
CA SER A 77 11.36 3.45 -8.09
C SER A 77 11.19 2.41 -6.97
N THR A 78 12.28 1.77 -6.56
CA THR A 78 12.30 0.74 -5.53
C THR A 78 11.86 1.28 -4.18
N PHE A 79 12.39 2.44 -3.78
CA PHE A 79 11.98 3.08 -2.53
C PHE A 79 10.48 3.39 -2.50
N SER A 80 9.96 3.93 -3.61
CA SER A 80 8.53 4.22 -3.77
C SER A 80 7.68 2.94 -3.73
N ALA A 81 8.13 1.84 -4.36
CA ALA A 81 7.45 0.55 -4.30
C ALA A 81 7.46 -0.04 -2.88
N ILE A 82 8.58 0.06 -2.15
CA ILE A 82 8.69 -0.37 -0.75
C ILE A 82 7.72 0.43 0.13
N ARG A 83 7.54 1.74 -0.11
CA ARG A 83 6.54 2.55 0.61
C ARG A 83 5.10 2.06 0.42
N VAL A 84 4.78 1.47 -0.73
CA VAL A 84 3.47 0.81 -0.95
C VAL A 84 3.31 -0.44 -0.08
N LEU A 85 4.39 -1.21 0.11
CA LEU A 85 4.41 -2.45 0.88
C LEU A 85 4.44 -2.22 2.39
N LEU A 86 5.13 -1.18 2.85
CA LEU A 86 5.25 -0.89 4.28
C LEU A 86 3.90 -0.42 4.84
N ASN A 87 3.29 -1.30 5.64
CA ASN A 87 1.94 -1.15 6.18
C ASN A 87 1.89 -0.37 7.50
N VAL A 88 3.01 -0.19 8.21
CA VAL A 88 2.95 -0.16 9.68
C VAL A 88 3.28 1.19 10.31
N ARG A 89 4.19 1.97 9.73
CA ARG A 89 4.75 3.14 10.46
C ARG A 89 3.94 4.42 10.30
N GLU A 90 3.12 4.53 9.27
CA GLU A 90 2.30 5.71 8.99
C GLU A 90 0.84 5.55 9.41
N PHE A 91 0.43 4.39 9.95
CA PHE A 91 -0.90 4.19 10.51
C PHE A 91 -1.22 5.24 11.60
N ALA A 92 -0.20 5.64 12.38
CA ALA A 92 -0.31 6.70 13.37
C ALA A 92 -0.59 8.09 12.77
N ARG A 93 -0.17 8.36 11.52
CA ARG A 93 -0.46 9.64 10.83
C ARG A 93 -1.90 9.73 10.33
N PHE A 94 -2.57 8.59 10.18
CA PHE A 94 -3.96 8.54 9.73
C PHE A 94 -4.95 8.41 10.89
N ASN A 95 -4.46 8.39 12.13
CA ASN A 95 -5.29 8.59 13.32
C ASN A 95 -5.53 10.09 13.46
N GLU A 96 -6.71 10.54 13.03
CA GLU A 96 -7.16 11.90 13.32
C GLU A 96 -7.58 11.99 14.79
N GLU A 97 -7.18 13.08 15.45
CA GLU A 97 -7.65 13.40 16.79
C GLU A 97 -9.17 13.59 16.76
N GLY A 98 -9.90 12.87 17.62
CA GLY A 98 -11.37 12.96 17.72
C GLY A 98 -12.16 11.85 17.03
N LEU A 99 -11.52 10.91 16.32
CA LEU A 99 -12.24 9.75 15.78
C LEU A 99 -12.59 8.74 16.90
N PRO A 100 -13.83 8.24 16.97
CA PRO A 100 -14.20 7.21 17.94
C PRO A 100 -13.33 5.97 17.76
N SER A 101 -12.98 5.32 18.88
CA SER A 101 -12.05 4.20 18.86
C SER A 101 -12.60 3.02 18.08
N THR A 102 -11.93 2.61 16.99
CA THR A 102 -12.30 1.45 16.16
C THR A 102 -11.91 0.13 16.82
N LEU A 103 -12.42 -0.09 18.03
CA LEU A 103 -12.07 -1.17 18.96
C LEU A 103 -12.26 -2.57 18.36
N THR A 104 -13.19 -2.73 17.42
CA THR A 104 -13.56 -4.01 16.81
C THR A 104 -13.01 -4.22 15.39
N TYR A 105 -12.69 -3.14 14.68
CA TYR A 105 -12.21 -3.21 13.29
C TYR A 105 -10.70 -2.99 13.16
N ASN A 106 -10.03 -2.55 14.23
CA ASN A 106 -8.59 -2.36 14.23
C ASN A 106 -7.88 -3.25 15.25
N SER A 107 -7.21 -4.29 14.75
CA SER A 107 -6.54 -5.30 15.57
C SER A 107 -5.47 -4.73 16.52
N LYS A 108 -4.84 -3.58 16.20
CA LYS A 108 -3.91 -2.93 17.14
C LYS A 108 -4.67 -2.33 18.33
N PHE A 109 -5.72 -1.56 18.08
CA PHE A 109 -6.53 -0.98 19.15
C PHE A 109 -7.30 -2.05 19.95
N THR A 110 -7.73 -3.13 19.30
CA THR A 110 -8.34 -4.28 19.97
C THR A 110 -7.37 -4.93 20.94
N LEU A 111 -6.14 -5.23 20.50
CA LEU A 111 -5.12 -5.90 21.33
C LEU A 111 -4.55 -4.99 22.43
N ASP A 112 -4.53 -3.68 22.22
CA ASP A 112 -4.12 -2.71 23.26
C ASP A 112 -5.16 -2.60 24.39
N ARG A 113 -6.46 -2.82 24.10
CA ARG A 113 -7.55 -2.70 25.08
C ARG A 113 -8.07 -4.03 25.65
N ALA A 114 -8.08 -5.09 24.86
CA ALA A 114 -8.53 -6.41 25.27
C ALA A 114 -7.32 -7.36 25.32
N LYS A 115 -6.85 -7.66 26.54
CA LYS A 115 -5.73 -8.58 26.77
C LYS A 115 -6.16 -10.04 26.82
N SER A 116 -7.47 -10.28 26.91
CA SER A 116 -8.08 -11.60 26.90
C SER A 116 -9.27 -11.68 25.94
N TYR A 117 -9.58 -12.90 25.47
CA TYR A 117 -10.77 -13.15 24.65
C TYR A 117 -12.07 -12.79 25.41
N GLN A 118 -12.09 -12.98 26.73
CA GLN A 118 -13.22 -12.64 27.58
C GLN A 118 -13.51 -11.13 27.52
N GLU A 119 -12.48 -10.30 27.70
CA GLU A 119 -12.56 -8.84 27.60
C GLU A 119 -12.99 -8.39 26.20
N PHE A 120 -12.43 -9.01 25.15
CA PHE A 120 -12.84 -8.73 23.78
C PHE A 120 -14.32 -9.03 23.55
N ARG A 121 -14.79 -10.20 23.99
CA ARG A 121 -16.19 -10.61 23.85
C ARG A 121 -17.11 -9.66 24.61
N GLU A 122 -16.76 -9.27 25.83
CA GLU A 122 -17.54 -8.33 26.64
C GLU A 122 -17.66 -6.98 25.92
N LEU A 123 -16.52 -6.40 25.51
CA LEU A 123 -16.49 -5.14 24.74
C LEU A 123 -17.28 -5.22 23.43
N PHE A 124 -17.22 -6.34 22.73
CA PHE A 124 -17.98 -6.56 21.48
C PHE A 124 -19.49 -6.61 21.73
N MET A 125 -19.91 -7.31 22.79
CA MET A 125 -21.33 -7.52 23.11
C MET A 125 -21.98 -6.29 23.74
N THR A 126 -21.20 -5.40 24.35
CA THR A 126 -21.72 -4.13 24.92
C THR A 126 -21.94 -3.03 23.88
N GLN A 127 -21.38 -3.16 22.67
CA GLN A 127 -21.52 -2.14 21.63
C GLN A 127 -22.93 -2.10 21.04
N THR A 128 -23.49 -0.90 20.90
CA THR A 128 -24.75 -0.69 20.17
C THR A 128 -24.54 -0.85 18.66
N LEU A 129 -25.63 -1.06 17.91
CA LEU A 129 -25.56 -1.17 16.45
C LEU A 129 -25.06 0.14 15.81
N GLU A 130 -25.46 1.29 16.34
CA GLU A 130 -25.00 2.61 15.92
C GLU A 130 -23.49 2.78 16.12
N GLU A 131 -22.97 2.43 17.30
CA GLU A 131 -21.52 2.47 17.59
C GLU A 131 -20.70 1.57 16.66
N ARG A 132 -21.27 0.44 16.24
CA ARG A 132 -20.64 -0.48 15.28
C ARG A 132 -20.60 0.11 13.88
N VAL A 133 -21.67 0.77 13.43
CA VAL A 133 -21.73 1.44 12.12
C VAL A 133 -20.72 2.59 12.09
N ASP A 134 -20.68 3.43 13.13
CA ASP A 134 -19.71 4.52 13.22
C ASP A 134 -18.27 4.00 13.24
N SER A 135 -17.98 2.97 14.03
CA SER A 135 -16.66 2.35 14.06
C SER A 135 -16.25 1.79 12.69
N ALA A 136 -17.20 1.18 11.97
CA ALA A 136 -16.96 0.63 10.64
C ALA A 136 -16.72 1.75 9.60
N LEU A 137 -17.46 2.86 9.68
CA LEU A 137 -17.27 4.03 8.82
C LEU A 137 -15.89 4.67 9.01
N VAL A 138 -15.43 4.81 10.26
CA VAL A 138 -14.09 5.34 10.56
C VAL A 138 -13.01 4.46 9.96
N GLU A 139 -13.11 3.14 10.10
CA GLU A 139 -12.11 2.23 9.54
C GLU A 139 -12.18 2.22 7.99
N LEU A 140 -13.38 2.31 7.40
CA LEU A 140 -13.54 2.46 5.96
C LEU A 140 -12.86 3.75 5.44
N TRP A 141 -13.10 4.89 6.10
CA TRP A 141 -12.45 6.16 5.77
C TRP A 141 -10.92 6.04 5.84
N ARG A 142 -10.40 5.45 6.91
CA ARG A 142 -8.96 5.21 7.08
C ARG A 142 -8.40 4.33 5.95
N ASN A 143 -9.09 3.25 5.60
CA ASN A 143 -8.71 2.37 4.51
C ASN A 143 -8.66 3.09 3.16
N LEU A 144 -9.65 3.95 2.87
CA LEU A 144 -9.68 4.75 1.64
C LEU A 144 -8.48 5.72 1.56
N ARG A 145 -8.13 6.40 2.66
CA ARG A 145 -6.98 7.30 2.68
C ARG A 145 -5.65 6.58 2.50
N ILE A 146 -5.47 5.46 3.20
CA ILE A 146 -4.27 4.62 3.05
C ILE A 146 -4.15 4.13 1.61
N GLN A 147 -5.26 3.74 0.99
CA GLN A 147 -5.27 3.31 -0.40
C GLN A 147 -4.90 4.45 -1.36
N GLN A 148 -5.46 5.65 -1.17
CA GLN A 148 -5.12 6.82 -1.99
C GLN A 148 -3.62 7.13 -1.89
N PHE A 149 -3.07 7.11 -0.68
CA PHE A 149 -1.64 7.30 -0.44
C PHE A 149 -0.77 6.22 -1.12
N ARG A 150 -1.12 4.95 -1.00
CA ARG A 150 -0.40 3.87 -1.68
C ARG A 150 -0.43 3.99 -3.18
N TYR A 151 -1.58 4.40 -3.70
CA TYR A 151 -1.76 4.54 -5.13
C TYR A 151 -0.91 5.68 -5.70
N SER A 152 -0.74 6.80 -4.98
CA SER A 152 0.17 7.87 -5.41
C SER A 152 1.64 7.39 -5.42
N TRP A 153 2.09 6.68 -4.38
CA TRP A 153 3.43 6.10 -4.36
C TRP A 153 3.66 5.06 -5.44
N LEU A 154 2.65 4.22 -5.74
CA LEU A 154 2.76 3.25 -6.83
C LEU A 154 2.90 3.95 -8.18
N ARG A 155 2.15 5.04 -8.42
CA ARG A 155 2.30 5.85 -9.64
C ARG A 155 3.70 6.42 -9.77
N ILE A 156 4.24 6.99 -8.69
CA ILE A 156 5.62 7.49 -8.64
C ILE A 156 6.59 6.34 -9.00
N ALA A 157 6.44 5.19 -8.36
CA ALA A 157 7.30 4.03 -8.60
C ALA A 157 7.29 3.58 -10.08
N ILE A 158 6.11 3.48 -10.69
CA ILE A 158 5.93 3.09 -12.10
C ILE A 158 6.58 4.12 -13.04
N THR A 159 6.40 5.41 -12.77
CA THR A 159 7.01 6.47 -13.59
C THR A 159 8.53 6.35 -13.58
N TRP A 160 9.14 6.24 -12.39
CA TRP A 160 10.60 6.11 -12.27
C TRP A 160 11.13 4.81 -12.87
N PHE A 161 10.40 3.71 -12.74
CA PHE A 161 10.74 2.45 -13.43
C PHE A 161 10.75 2.62 -14.96
N THR A 162 9.73 3.29 -15.51
CA THR A 162 9.62 3.52 -16.95
C THR A 162 10.79 4.39 -17.46
N LEU A 163 11.17 5.42 -16.68
CA LEU A 163 12.35 6.23 -16.97
C LEU A 163 13.65 5.42 -16.88
N ALA A 164 13.80 4.55 -15.87
CA ALA A 164 14.95 3.65 -15.74
C ALA A 164 15.07 2.72 -16.96
N MET A 165 13.95 2.14 -17.39
CA MET A 165 13.91 1.26 -18.56
C MET A 165 14.29 2.01 -19.84
N GLY A 166 13.71 3.19 -20.06
CA GLY A 166 14.03 4.05 -21.21
C GLY A 166 15.50 4.46 -21.25
N ALA A 167 16.05 4.89 -20.11
CA ALA A 167 17.46 5.26 -19.98
C ALA A 167 18.39 4.05 -20.22
N SER A 168 18.02 2.87 -19.71
CA SER A 168 18.80 1.63 -19.92
C SER A 168 18.85 1.26 -21.41
N ILE A 169 17.71 1.31 -22.11
CA ILE A 169 17.63 1.01 -23.54
C ILE A 169 18.43 2.03 -24.35
N ALA A 170 18.30 3.33 -24.05
CA ALA A 170 19.03 4.38 -24.74
C ALA A 170 20.55 4.24 -24.56
N LEU A 171 21.00 3.92 -23.34
CA LEU A 171 22.41 3.69 -23.05
C LEU A 171 22.97 2.52 -23.88
N VAL A 172 22.25 1.40 -23.91
CA VAL A 172 22.66 0.24 -24.72
C VAL A 172 22.69 0.61 -26.21
N ALA A 173 21.69 1.34 -26.73
CA ALA A 173 21.64 1.74 -28.13
C ALA A 173 22.81 2.65 -28.53
N ILE A 174 23.12 3.66 -27.72
CA ILE A 174 24.28 4.56 -27.93
C ILE A 174 25.57 3.75 -28.01
N LEU A 175 25.74 2.80 -27.09
CA LEU A 175 26.95 1.99 -27.02
C LEU A 175 27.09 1.05 -28.23
N VAL A 176 25.99 0.47 -28.70
CA VAL A 176 25.99 -0.35 -29.93
C VAL A 176 26.32 0.47 -31.16
N ILE A 177 25.81 1.70 -31.27
CA ILE A 177 26.08 2.60 -32.43
C ILE A 177 27.52 3.12 -32.39
N SER A 178 28.08 3.35 -31.20
CA SER A 178 29.45 3.85 -31.03
C SER A 178 30.56 2.82 -31.28
N ARG A 179 30.18 1.58 -31.59
CA ARG A 179 31.08 0.43 -31.75
C ARG A 179 31.33 0.13 -33.22
#